data_AF-K1TEP9-F1
#
_entry.id   AF-K1TEP9-F1
#
_cell.length_a   1.000
_cell.length_b   1.000
_cell.length_c   1.000
_cell.angle_alpha   90.00
_cell.angle_beta   90.00
_cell.angle_gamma   90.00
#
_symmetry.space_group_name_H-M   'P 1'
#
loop_
_entity.id
_entity.type
_entity.pdbx_description
1 polymer ?
#
loop_
_entity_poly.entity_id
_entity_poly.type
_entity_poly.pdbx_seq_one_letter_code
_entity_poly.pdbx_strand_id
1 'polypeptide(L)'
;NEKTGVVKSLDEIGAVGHRIVHGGEKFAASTIITDEVMKAIEECNDLAPLHNPANLIGINACKKLMPTTPMVAVFDTAFHQTMPEEAYMYGLPYEYYEKYKIRRYGFHGTSHSYVSKKAAEVLGKKYEDLKIIVCHLGNGASVSAVKNGKCVDTSMGLTPLEGLIMGTRSGDIDPAIMEFIAHKEGKNIDEIMTVLNKKSGVYGLSNNLSSDFRDLEAGYNNGDAHCIRTMNTYCYR
;
A
#
# COMPACT_ATOMS: atom_id res chain seq x y z
N ASN A 1 25.79 -18.14 15.48
CA ASN A 1 26.88 -17.56 16.30
C ASN A 1 26.37 -17.53 17.73
N GLU A 2 26.96 -18.28 18.65
CA GLU A 2 26.45 -18.39 20.04
C GLU A 2 26.41 -17.06 20.80
N LYS A 3 27.22 -16.07 20.40
CA LYS A 3 27.29 -14.76 21.10
C LYS A 3 26.15 -13.79 20.73
N THR A 4 25.57 -13.92 19.54
CA THR A 4 24.56 -12.98 19.02
C THR A 4 23.40 -13.64 18.27
N GLY A 5 23.46 -14.95 18.07
CA GLY A 5 22.45 -15.73 17.36
C GLY A 5 21.22 -15.97 18.24
N VAL A 6 20.06 -16.00 17.60
CA VAL A 6 18.76 -16.19 18.26
C VAL A 6 18.17 -17.59 18.05
N VAL A 7 18.76 -18.37 17.15
CA VAL A 7 18.47 -19.79 16.86
C VAL A 7 19.79 -20.54 16.65
N LYS A 8 19.83 -21.85 16.91
CA LYS A 8 21.04 -22.68 16.74
C LYS A 8 21.25 -23.10 15.29
N SER A 9 20.17 -23.36 14.55
CA SER A 9 20.17 -23.62 13.10
C SER A 9 18.95 -23.02 12.40
N LEU A 10 18.95 -23.00 11.07
CA LEU A 10 17.79 -22.59 10.28
C LEU A 10 16.62 -23.58 10.41
N ASP A 11 16.86 -24.81 10.86
CA ASP A 11 15.81 -25.84 11.04
C ASP A 11 14.86 -25.50 12.20
N GLU A 12 15.25 -24.59 13.09
CA GLU A 12 14.35 -24.03 14.12
C GLU A 12 13.27 -23.11 13.52
N ILE A 13 13.42 -22.69 12.27
CA ILE A 13 12.48 -21.81 11.58
C ILE A 13 11.35 -22.67 10.99
N GLY A 14 10.20 -22.68 11.68
CA GLY A 14 9.03 -23.46 11.27
C GLY A 14 8.27 -22.92 10.05
N ALA A 15 8.39 -21.63 9.73
CA ALA A 15 7.79 -21.01 8.55
C ALA A 15 8.44 -19.65 8.21
N VAL A 16 8.28 -19.19 6.97
CA VAL A 16 8.68 -17.84 6.52
C VAL A 16 7.48 -17.10 5.92
N GLY A 17 7.17 -15.91 6.44
CA GLY A 17 6.15 -15.03 5.87
C GLY A 17 6.76 -13.98 4.97
N HIS A 18 6.27 -13.85 3.73
CA HIS A 18 6.70 -12.84 2.77
C HIS A 18 5.56 -11.86 2.51
N ARG A 19 5.82 -10.56 2.71
CA ARG A 19 4.90 -9.51 2.25
C ARG A 19 4.99 -9.40 0.73
N ILE A 20 3.85 -9.51 0.07
CA ILE A 20 3.70 -9.29 -1.38
C ILE A 20 2.80 -8.08 -1.57
N VAL A 21 3.26 -7.11 -2.38
CA VAL A 21 2.50 -5.88 -2.57
C VAL A 21 1.23 -6.13 -3.38
N HIS A 22 1.31 -6.89 -4.47
CA HIS A 22 0.17 -7.09 -5.37
C HIS A 22 -0.12 -8.57 -5.64
N GLY A 23 -1.31 -9.03 -5.27
CA GLY A 23 -1.81 -10.38 -5.56
C GLY A 23 -2.79 -10.46 -6.73
N GLY A 24 -3.13 -9.32 -7.34
CA GLY A 24 -4.18 -9.24 -8.34
C GLY A 24 -5.52 -9.69 -7.76
N GLU A 25 -6.40 -10.20 -8.62
CA GLU A 25 -7.69 -10.77 -8.21
C GLU A 25 -7.57 -12.25 -7.79
N LYS A 26 -6.42 -12.88 -8.05
CA LYS A 26 -6.20 -14.31 -7.79
C LYS A 26 -6.05 -14.62 -6.30
N PHE A 27 -5.59 -13.66 -5.51
CA PHE A 27 -5.27 -13.89 -4.09
C PHE A 27 -6.09 -12.98 -3.16
N ALA A 28 -7.16 -13.56 -2.61
CA ALA A 28 -8.00 -12.93 -1.58
C ALA A 28 -7.60 -13.29 -0.14
N ALA A 29 -6.58 -14.12 0.04
CA ALA A 29 -6.06 -14.53 1.35
C ALA A 29 -4.56 -14.81 1.28
N SER A 30 -3.93 -14.97 2.44
CA SER A 30 -2.55 -15.45 2.51
C SER A 30 -2.47 -16.90 2.03
N THR A 31 -1.45 -17.23 1.26
CA THR A 31 -1.36 -18.52 0.55
C THR A 31 0.02 -19.13 0.74
N ILE A 32 0.07 -20.46 0.91
CA ILE A 32 1.33 -21.21 0.90
C ILE A 32 1.99 -21.05 -0.46
N ILE A 33 3.26 -20.70 -0.49
CA ILE A 33 4.02 -20.45 -1.71
C ILE A 33 4.31 -21.79 -2.38
N THR A 34 3.65 -22.02 -3.52
CA THR A 34 3.98 -23.06 -4.50
C THR A 34 4.55 -22.41 -5.77
N ASP A 35 4.95 -23.21 -6.76
CA ASP A 35 5.44 -22.68 -8.03
C ASP A 35 4.31 -22.00 -8.83
N GLU A 36 3.07 -22.47 -8.71
CA GLU A 36 1.90 -21.81 -9.27
C GLU A 36 1.66 -20.44 -8.63
N VAL A 37 1.84 -20.33 -7.30
CA VAL A 37 1.72 -19.05 -6.58
C VAL A 37 2.83 -18.09 -7.01
N MET A 38 4.06 -18.56 -7.16
CA MET A 38 5.18 -17.75 -7.67
C MET A 38 4.87 -17.18 -9.05
N LYS A 39 4.39 -18.02 -9.97
CA LYS A 39 4.01 -17.60 -11.32
C LYS A 39 2.88 -16.57 -11.31
N ALA A 40 1.86 -16.78 -10.48
CA ALA A 40 0.76 -15.84 -10.37
C ALA A 40 1.18 -14.48 -9.76
N ILE A 41 2.17 -14.45 -8.86
CA ILE A 41 2.78 -13.21 -8.36
C ILE A 41 3.56 -12.51 -9.49
N GLU A 42 4.30 -13.27 -10.29
CA GLU A 42 5.07 -12.76 -11.42
C GLU A 42 4.17 -12.15 -12.51
N GLU A 43 3.02 -12.77 -12.79
CA GLU A 43 1.98 -12.21 -13.69
C GLU A 43 1.39 -10.89 -13.16
N CYS A 44 1.53 -10.59 -11.86
CA CYS A 44 1.13 -9.32 -11.26
C CYS A 44 2.26 -8.27 -11.25
N ASN A 45 3.44 -8.56 -11.83
CA ASN A 45 4.56 -7.61 -11.86
C ASN A 45 4.20 -6.32 -12.59
N ASP A 46 3.41 -6.38 -13.66
CA ASP A 46 2.99 -5.19 -14.41
C ASP A 46 2.14 -4.24 -13.56
N LEU A 47 1.44 -4.76 -12.54
CA LEU A 47 0.62 -3.98 -11.60
C LEU A 47 1.47 -3.39 -10.45
N ALA A 48 2.63 -3.96 -10.16
CA ALA A 48 3.54 -3.49 -9.10
C ALA A 48 5.03 -3.69 -9.44
N PRO A 49 5.54 -3.03 -10.50
CA PRO A 49 6.84 -3.35 -11.09
C PRO A 49 8.03 -3.03 -10.17
N LEU A 50 7.85 -2.09 -9.24
CA LEU A 50 8.89 -1.72 -8.26
C LEU A 50 8.89 -2.60 -7.00
N HIS A 51 7.90 -3.48 -6.82
CA HIS A 51 7.69 -4.19 -5.56
C HIS A 51 7.71 -5.71 -5.74
N ASN A 52 6.83 -6.24 -6.59
CA ASN A 52 6.68 -7.70 -6.74
C ASN A 52 7.98 -8.39 -7.17
N PRO A 53 8.79 -7.86 -8.12
CA PRO A 53 10.07 -8.46 -8.48
C PRO A 53 11.04 -8.56 -7.29
N ALA A 54 11.13 -7.51 -6.47
CA ALA A 54 11.97 -7.52 -5.27
C ALA A 54 11.47 -8.52 -4.23
N ASN A 55 10.15 -8.66 -4.09
CA ASN A 55 9.55 -9.66 -3.19
C ASN A 55 9.88 -11.10 -3.64
N LEU A 56 9.81 -11.38 -4.95
CA LEU A 56 10.16 -12.67 -5.53
C LEU A 56 11.63 -13.04 -5.32
N ILE A 57 12.55 -12.07 -5.42
CA ILE A 57 13.98 -12.29 -5.10
C ILE A 57 14.13 -12.75 -3.64
N GLY A 58 13.44 -12.11 -2.71
CA GLY A 58 13.46 -12.50 -1.30
C GLY A 58 12.95 -13.93 -1.06
N ILE A 59 11.85 -14.30 -1.73
CA ILE A 59 11.32 -15.67 -1.66
C ILE A 59 12.33 -16.68 -2.20
N ASN A 60 12.90 -16.42 -3.38
CA ASN A 60 13.86 -17.33 -4.00
C ASN A 60 15.13 -17.52 -3.16
N ALA A 61 15.60 -16.46 -2.49
CA ALA A 61 16.72 -16.55 -1.56
C ALA A 61 16.38 -17.44 -0.36
N CYS A 62 15.19 -17.27 0.24
CA CYS A 62 14.72 -18.14 1.31
C CYS A 62 14.56 -19.59 0.85
N LYS A 63 13.93 -19.85 -0.30
CA LYS A 63 13.76 -21.20 -0.88
C LYS A 63 15.11 -21.92 -1.03
N LYS A 64 16.15 -21.20 -1.45
CA LYS A 64 17.50 -21.75 -1.61
C LYS A 64 18.16 -22.14 -0.29
N LEU A 65 17.92 -21.38 0.78
CA LEU A 65 18.54 -21.59 2.09
C LEU A 65 17.74 -22.54 3.01
N MET A 66 16.43 -22.60 2.82
CA MET A 66 15.47 -23.33 3.67
C MET A 66 14.47 -24.11 2.80
N PRO A 67 14.93 -25.12 2.03
CA PRO A 67 14.13 -25.77 0.97
C PRO A 67 12.92 -26.56 1.49
N THR A 68 12.91 -26.96 2.76
CA THR A 68 11.83 -27.73 3.38
C THR A 68 10.90 -26.89 4.26
N THR A 69 11.26 -25.62 4.52
CA THR A 69 10.48 -24.74 5.39
C THR A 69 9.29 -24.16 4.62
N PRO A 70 8.05 -24.32 5.12
CA PRO A 70 6.87 -23.71 4.51
C PRO A 70 7.00 -22.19 4.41
N MET A 71 6.66 -21.63 3.25
CA MET A 71 6.66 -20.18 3.04
C MET A 71 5.25 -19.71 2.68
N VAL A 72 4.87 -18.53 3.17
CA VAL A 72 3.53 -17.97 2.99
C VAL A 72 3.65 -16.59 2.36
N ALA A 73 2.92 -16.37 1.27
CA ALA A 73 2.73 -15.06 0.68
C ALA A 73 1.56 -14.36 1.38
N VAL A 74 1.81 -13.16 1.90
CA VAL A 74 0.82 -12.30 2.55
C VAL A 74 0.65 -11.05 1.70
N PHE A 75 -0.52 -10.91 1.08
CA PHE A 75 -0.78 -9.87 0.10
C PHE A 75 -1.38 -8.61 0.71
N ASP A 76 -0.81 -7.45 0.40
CA ASP A 76 -1.35 -6.15 0.81
C ASP A 76 -2.74 -5.87 0.22
N THR A 77 -3.07 -6.48 -0.93
CA THR A 77 -4.36 -6.33 -1.63
C THR A 77 -5.45 -7.28 -1.13
N ALA A 78 -5.11 -8.35 -0.40
CA ALA A 78 -6.04 -9.43 -0.09
C ALA A 78 -7.24 -8.99 0.75
N PHE A 79 -7.00 -8.18 1.79
CA PHE A 79 -8.07 -7.70 2.69
C PHE A 79 -9.15 -6.89 1.95
N HIS A 80 -8.77 -6.23 0.86
CA HIS A 80 -9.62 -5.32 0.10
C HIS A 80 -10.43 -6.05 -0.98
N GLN A 81 -10.20 -7.35 -1.22
CA GLN A 81 -10.93 -8.14 -2.23
C GLN A 81 -12.42 -8.30 -1.92
N THR A 82 -12.88 -7.88 -0.74
CA THR A 82 -14.31 -7.86 -0.40
C THR A 82 -15.05 -6.59 -0.83
N MET A 83 -14.34 -5.60 -1.42
CA MET A 83 -14.97 -4.39 -1.96
C MET A 83 -16.01 -4.76 -3.03
N PRO A 84 -17.20 -4.15 -3.03
CA PRO A 84 -18.19 -4.35 -4.06
C PRO A 84 -17.79 -3.62 -5.36
N GLU A 85 -18.42 -3.99 -6.48
CA GLU A 85 -18.08 -3.47 -7.82
C GLU A 85 -18.16 -1.95 -7.92
N GLU A 86 -19.19 -1.36 -7.33
CA GLU A 86 -19.38 0.08 -7.26
C GLU A 86 -18.25 0.83 -6.52
N ALA A 87 -17.46 0.15 -5.68
CA ALA A 87 -16.34 0.75 -4.95
C ALA A 87 -15.00 0.57 -5.68
N TYR A 88 -14.83 -0.52 -6.44
CA TYR A 88 -13.55 -0.80 -7.10
C TYR A 88 -13.47 -0.40 -8.55
N MET A 89 -14.60 -0.14 -9.21
CA MET A 89 -14.61 0.27 -10.61
C MET A 89 -14.32 1.76 -10.75
N TYR A 90 -13.40 2.10 -11.66
CA TYR A 90 -13.20 3.48 -12.09
C TYR A 90 -14.17 3.83 -13.23
N GLY A 91 -14.51 5.11 -13.35
CA GLY A 91 -15.29 5.67 -14.46
C GLY A 91 -14.49 5.76 -15.77
N LEU A 92 -13.91 4.64 -16.19
CA LEU A 92 -13.12 4.48 -17.42
C LEU A 92 -13.86 3.54 -18.40
N PRO A 93 -13.51 3.53 -19.69
CA PRO A 93 -13.96 2.48 -20.61
C PRO A 93 -13.76 1.09 -20.01
N TYR A 94 -14.85 0.31 -19.93
CA TYR A 94 -14.87 -0.98 -19.23
C TYR A 94 -13.83 -1.98 -19.78
N GLU A 95 -13.46 -1.85 -21.05
CA GLU A 95 -12.43 -2.69 -21.68
C GLU A 95 -11.07 -2.63 -20.97
N TYR A 96 -10.74 -1.54 -20.26
CA TYR A 96 -9.50 -1.43 -19.51
C TYR A 96 -9.49 -2.33 -18.27
N TYR A 97 -10.65 -2.51 -17.64
CA TYR A 97 -10.81 -3.53 -16.60
C TYR A 97 -10.73 -4.94 -17.20
N GLU A 98 -11.41 -5.21 -18.31
CA GLU A 98 -11.39 -6.55 -18.91
C GLU A 98 -9.99 -6.98 -19.38
N LYS A 99 -9.28 -6.10 -20.09
CA LYS A 99 -7.98 -6.37 -20.71
C LYS A 99 -6.82 -6.29 -19.71
N TYR A 100 -6.82 -5.27 -18.86
CA TYR A 100 -5.65 -4.93 -18.03
C TYR A 100 -5.93 -5.01 -16.54
N LYS A 101 -7.16 -5.36 -16.14
CA LYS A 101 -7.57 -5.43 -14.73
C LYS A 101 -7.37 -4.11 -13.99
N ILE A 102 -7.60 -2.99 -14.69
CA ILE A 102 -7.60 -1.66 -14.08
C ILE A 102 -8.83 -1.52 -13.17
N ARG A 103 -8.58 -1.59 -11.87
CA ARG A 103 -9.56 -1.42 -10.78
C ARG A 103 -8.85 -0.94 -9.53
N ARG A 104 -9.61 -0.54 -8.51
CA ARG A 104 -9.11 -0.38 -7.14
C ARG A 104 -8.70 -1.75 -6.58
N TYR A 105 -7.46 -1.86 -6.15
CA TYR A 105 -6.98 -3.01 -5.37
C TYR A 105 -6.83 -2.66 -3.90
N GLY A 106 -6.33 -1.46 -3.59
CA GLY A 106 -6.01 -1.04 -2.24
C GLY A 106 -4.77 -1.71 -1.66
N PHE A 107 -4.11 -1.03 -0.73
CA PHE A 107 -2.89 -1.52 -0.06
C PHE A 107 -2.96 -1.32 1.45
N HIS A 108 -1.90 -1.70 2.17
CA HIS A 108 -1.90 -1.78 3.63
C HIS A 108 -2.97 -2.72 4.19
N GLY A 109 -3.47 -3.69 3.40
CA GLY A 109 -4.57 -4.56 3.80
C GLY A 109 -4.29 -5.37 5.06
N THR A 110 -3.04 -5.80 5.27
CA THR A 110 -2.61 -6.48 6.50
C THR A 110 -2.75 -5.59 7.73
N SER A 111 -2.34 -4.32 7.62
CA SER A 111 -2.48 -3.33 8.70
C SER A 111 -3.95 -3.02 8.96
N HIS A 112 -4.73 -2.74 7.92
CA HIS A 112 -6.17 -2.46 8.03
C HIS A 112 -6.92 -3.63 8.66
N SER A 113 -6.67 -4.86 8.21
CA SER A 113 -7.24 -6.10 8.76
C SER A 113 -6.88 -6.31 10.23
N TYR A 114 -5.61 -6.14 10.58
CA TYR A 114 -5.15 -6.31 11.96
C TYR A 114 -5.79 -5.28 12.90
N VAL A 115 -5.71 -3.99 12.56
CA VAL A 115 -6.16 -2.90 13.43
C VAL A 115 -7.67 -2.90 13.60
N SER A 116 -8.44 -3.15 12.54
CA SER A 116 -9.90 -3.26 12.63
C SER A 116 -10.35 -4.42 13.51
N LYS A 117 -9.73 -5.60 13.38
CA LYS A 117 -9.98 -6.73 14.28
C LYS A 117 -9.59 -6.41 15.71
N LYS A 118 -8.43 -5.76 15.92
CA LYS A 118 -7.96 -5.39 17.26
C LYS A 118 -8.88 -4.37 17.94
N ALA A 119 -9.43 -3.42 17.18
CA ALA A 119 -10.42 -2.48 17.69
C ALA A 119 -11.69 -3.20 18.18
N ALA A 120 -12.17 -4.22 17.46
CA ALA A 120 -13.30 -5.03 17.92
C ALA A 120 -13.02 -5.75 19.24
N GLU A 121 -11.83 -6.35 19.39
CA GLU A 121 -11.37 -6.99 20.62
C GLU A 121 -11.33 -6.00 21.80
N VAL A 122 -10.76 -4.81 21.61
CA VAL A 122 -10.67 -3.77 22.65
C VAL A 122 -12.06 -3.28 23.08
N LEU A 123 -13.00 -3.19 22.14
CA LEU A 123 -14.38 -2.81 22.41
C LEU A 123 -15.21 -3.95 23.04
N GLY A 124 -14.68 -5.17 23.13
CA GLY A 124 -15.41 -6.34 23.60
C GLY A 124 -16.62 -6.69 22.73
N LYS A 125 -16.58 -6.36 21.44
CA LYS A 125 -17.68 -6.58 20.48
C LYS A 125 -17.27 -7.57 19.40
N LYS A 126 -18.25 -8.28 18.85
CA LYS A 126 -18.01 -9.13 17.67
C LYS A 126 -17.63 -8.24 16.50
N TYR A 127 -16.65 -8.68 15.71
CA TYR A 127 -16.11 -7.89 14.60
C TYR A 127 -17.18 -7.66 13.51
N GLU A 128 -18.06 -8.64 13.36
CA GLU A 128 -19.19 -8.64 12.43
C GLU A 128 -20.30 -7.67 12.83
N ASP A 129 -20.31 -7.15 14.06
CA ASP A 129 -21.33 -6.20 14.54
C ASP A 129 -20.89 -4.73 14.39
N LEU A 130 -19.69 -4.48 13.85
CA LEU A 130 -19.07 -3.17 13.81
C LEU A 130 -18.96 -2.57 12.40
N LYS A 131 -18.93 -1.24 12.38
CA LYS A 131 -18.47 -0.43 11.25
C LYS A 131 -17.27 0.37 11.75
N ILE A 132 -16.11 0.14 11.15
CA ILE A 132 -14.82 0.67 11.59
C ILE A 132 -14.19 1.40 10.41
N ILE A 133 -13.73 2.62 10.65
CA ILE A 133 -12.82 3.31 9.74
C ILE A 133 -11.42 3.13 10.31
N VAL A 134 -10.49 2.63 9.51
CA VAL A 134 -9.09 2.50 9.89
C VAL A 134 -8.27 3.52 9.12
N CYS A 135 -7.55 4.37 9.83
CA CYS A 135 -6.64 5.35 9.25
C CYS A 135 -5.19 4.89 9.47
N HIS A 136 -4.58 4.30 8.43
CA HIS A 136 -3.15 3.98 8.45
C HIS A 136 -2.38 5.23 8.01
N LEU A 137 -1.85 5.98 8.97
CA LEU A 137 -1.16 7.26 8.72
C LEU A 137 0.34 7.13 8.96
N GLY A 138 1.09 6.90 7.89
CA GLY A 138 2.55 6.84 7.90
C GLY A 138 3.15 7.53 6.67
N ASN A 139 4.38 7.16 6.31
CA ASN A 139 5.02 7.70 5.09
C ASN A 139 4.21 7.36 3.82
N GLY A 140 3.58 6.19 3.78
CA GLY A 140 2.41 5.93 2.94
C GLY A 140 1.17 5.99 3.82
N ALA A 141 0.09 6.60 3.34
CA ALA A 141 -1.13 6.78 4.11
C ALA A 141 -2.35 6.24 3.35
N SER A 142 -3.21 5.49 4.03
CA SER A 142 -4.48 5.06 3.47
C SER A 142 -5.56 4.88 4.52
N VAL A 143 -6.81 5.05 4.10
CA VAL A 143 -8.01 4.83 4.92
C VAL A 143 -8.77 3.65 4.37
N SER A 144 -9.34 2.81 5.23
CA SER A 144 -10.32 1.79 4.82
C SER A 144 -11.63 1.93 5.57
N ALA A 145 -12.72 1.62 4.88
CA ALA A 145 -14.03 1.42 5.48
C ALA A 145 -14.26 -0.08 5.66
N VAL A 146 -14.40 -0.52 6.90
CA VAL A 146 -14.61 -1.91 7.27
C VAL A 146 -16.00 -2.07 7.85
N LYS A 147 -16.86 -2.81 7.15
CA LYS A 147 -18.24 -3.04 7.53
C LYS A 147 -18.45 -4.53 7.78
N ASN A 148 -18.88 -4.87 9.01
CA ASN A 148 -19.16 -6.25 9.41
C ASN A 148 -17.96 -7.20 9.12
N GLY A 149 -16.75 -6.74 9.46
CA GLY A 149 -15.50 -7.50 9.26
C GLY A 149 -14.93 -7.53 7.85
N LYS A 150 -15.60 -6.90 6.87
CA LYS A 150 -15.19 -6.87 5.46
C LYS A 150 -14.80 -5.45 5.03
N CYS A 151 -13.73 -5.33 4.26
CA CYS A 151 -13.41 -4.05 3.61
C CYS A 151 -14.45 -3.76 2.53
N VAL A 152 -15.09 -2.59 2.60
CA VAL A 152 -16.06 -2.13 1.61
C VAL A 152 -15.57 -0.94 0.79
N ASP A 153 -14.51 -0.26 1.24
CA ASP A 153 -13.83 0.79 0.48
C ASP A 153 -12.42 1.04 1.05
N THR A 154 -11.53 1.61 0.23
CA THR A 154 -10.17 2.00 0.63
C THR A 154 -9.61 3.12 -0.25
N SER A 155 -8.84 4.03 0.35
CA SER A 155 -8.42 5.24 -0.35
C SER A 155 -7.39 5.00 -1.46
N MET A 156 -6.57 3.96 -1.35
CA MET A 156 -5.59 3.62 -2.40
C MET A 156 -6.23 2.84 -3.53
N GLY A 157 -5.67 2.99 -4.72
CA GLY A 157 -6.24 2.60 -5.99
C GLY A 157 -5.73 1.30 -6.58
N LEU A 158 -5.58 1.33 -7.90
CA LEU A 158 -4.71 0.42 -8.66
C LEU A 158 -3.28 0.44 -8.11
N THR A 159 -2.80 1.62 -7.71
CA THR A 159 -1.46 1.84 -7.16
C THR A 159 -1.54 2.54 -5.80
N PRO A 160 -0.44 2.53 -5.01
CA PRO A 160 -0.37 3.28 -3.75
C PRO A 160 -0.33 4.81 -3.89
N LEU A 161 -0.59 5.37 -5.08
CA LEU A 161 -0.55 6.81 -5.33
C LEU A 161 -1.87 7.51 -4.97
N GLU A 162 -3.01 6.85 -5.17
CA GLU A 162 -4.35 7.42 -4.92
C GLU A 162 -4.63 7.62 -3.43
N GLY A 163 -5.48 8.60 -3.12
CA GLY A 163 -6.09 8.83 -1.83
C GLY A 163 -5.45 10.00 -1.06
N LEU A 164 -5.00 9.69 0.16
CA LEU A 164 -4.44 10.69 1.06
C LEU A 164 -3.14 11.29 0.52
N ILE A 165 -2.87 12.53 0.92
CA ILE A 165 -1.52 13.10 0.83
C ILE A 165 -0.60 12.24 1.69
N MET A 166 0.63 11.98 1.22
CA MET A 166 1.58 11.11 1.94
C MET A 166 2.94 11.79 2.09
N GLY A 167 3.97 11.04 2.52
CA GLY A 167 5.35 11.55 2.67
C GLY A 167 5.85 12.25 1.40
N THR A 168 5.92 11.49 0.30
CA THR A 168 6.39 11.99 -1.01
C THR A 168 5.39 11.79 -2.15
N ARG A 169 4.23 11.18 -1.87
CA ARG A 169 3.18 10.90 -2.86
C ARG A 169 2.10 11.97 -2.84
N SER A 170 1.63 12.37 -4.01
CA SER A 170 0.61 13.42 -4.14
C SER A 170 -0.71 13.08 -3.46
N GLY A 171 -1.12 11.81 -3.46
CA GLY A 171 -2.51 11.47 -3.22
C GLY A 171 -3.37 11.92 -4.40
N ASP A 172 -4.66 12.13 -4.13
CA ASP A 172 -5.62 12.57 -5.15
C ASP A 172 -5.28 13.97 -5.67
N ILE A 173 -5.23 14.04 -7.00
CA ILE A 173 -5.11 15.24 -7.82
C ILE A 173 -5.99 15.07 -9.07
N ASP A 174 -6.30 16.18 -9.74
CA ASP A 174 -6.94 16.14 -11.06
C ASP A 174 -6.00 15.45 -12.09
N PRO A 175 -6.44 14.39 -12.78
CA PRO A 175 -5.64 13.72 -13.81
C PRO A 175 -5.10 14.67 -14.91
N ALA A 176 -5.82 15.73 -15.26
CA ALA A 176 -5.40 16.69 -16.29
C ALA A 176 -4.14 17.49 -15.89
N ILE A 177 -3.80 17.54 -14.60
CA ILE A 177 -2.56 18.17 -14.12
C ILE A 177 -1.33 17.44 -14.67
N MET A 178 -1.40 16.12 -14.87
CA MET A 178 -0.30 15.33 -15.42
C MET A 178 0.07 15.80 -16.82
N GLU A 179 -0.92 15.92 -17.70
CA GLU A 179 -0.78 16.43 -19.07
C GLU A 179 -0.29 17.88 -19.06
N PHE A 180 -0.87 18.72 -18.20
CA PHE A 180 -0.49 20.13 -18.12
C PHE A 180 0.99 20.32 -17.76
N ILE A 181 1.49 19.63 -16.73
CA ILE A 181 2.90 19.72 -16.32
C ILE A 181 3.80 19.11 -17.40
N ALA A 182 3.41 17.97 -17.99
CA ALA A 182 4.17 17.32 -19.05
C ALA A 182 4.44 18.28 -20.21
N HIS A 183 3.41 18.97 -20.70
CA HIS A 183 3.56 19.93 -21.79
C HIS A 183 4.31 21.20 -21.39
N LYS A 184 4.11 21.71 -20.16
CA LYS A 184 4.78 22.94 -19.71
C LYS A 184 6.27 22.76 -19.46
N GLU A 185 6.68 21.61 -18.95
CA GLU A 185 8.07 21.33 -18.59
C GLU A 185 8.79 20.41 -19.57
N GLY A 186 8.12 19.95 -20.65
CA GLY A 186 8.67 19.01 -21.61
C GLY A 186 8.98 17.64 -21.00
N LYS A 187 8.20 17.23 -19.99
CA LYS A 187 8.40 15.98 -19.25
C LYS A 187 7.67 14.82 -19.89
N ASN A 188 8.29 13.65 -19.89
CA ASN A 188 7.61 12.41 -20.24
C ASN A 188 6.82 11.82 -19.05
N ILE A 189 6.05 10.76 -19.30
CA ILE A 189 5.20 10.14 -18.28
C ILE A 189 5.99 9.61 -17.09
N ASP A 190 7.18 9.03 -17.29
CA ASP A 190 8.01 8.48 -16.20
C ASP A 190 8.52 9.59 -15.28
N GLU A 191 8.87 10.75 -15.85
CA GLU A 191 9.25 11.93 -15.09
C GLU A 191 8.07 12.50 -14.30
N ILE A 192 6.87 12.54 -14.88
CA ILE A 192 5.65 12.94 -14.16
C ILE A 192 5.36 11.96 -13.03
N MET A 193 5.43 10.66 -13.28
CA MET A 193 5.24 9.65 -12.24
C MET A 193 6.29 9.75 -11.13
N THR A 194 7.52 10.16 -11.46
CA THR A 194 8.57 10.47 -10.49
C THR A 194 8.19 11.70 -9.65
N VAL A 195 7.67 12.77 -10.26
CA VAL A 195 7.16 13.93 -9.51
C VAL A 195 6.10 13.48 -8.52
N LEU A 196 5.06 12.78 -9.01
CA LEU A 196 3.91 12.38 -8.20
C LEU A 196 4.26 11.40 -7.06
N ASN A 197 5.27 10.54 -7.24
CA ASN A 197 5.63 9.54 -6.23
C ASN A 197 6.76 9.97 -5.28
N LYS A 198 7.67 10.84 -5.72
CA LYS A 198 8.93 11.12 -5.03
C LYS A 198 9.15 12.58 -4.70
N LYS A 199 8.47 13.51 -5.38
CA LYS A 199 8.66 14.96 -5.21
C LYS A 199 7.38 15.69 -4.80
N SER A 200 6.30 14.96 -4.52
CA SER A 200 5.01 15.50 -4.09
C SER A 200 4.79 15.23 -2.60
N GLY A 201 3.53 15.12 -2.18
CA GLY A 201 3.18 14.87 -0.78
C GLY A 201 3.54 16.02 0.15
N VAL A 202 3.68 15.71 1.43
CA VAL A 202 4.09 16.69 2.43
C VAL A 202 5.51 17.21 2.18
N TYR A 203 6.38 16.42 1.56
CA TYR A 203 7.69 16.87 1.10
C TYR A 203 7.59 18.01 0.07
N GLY A 204 6.86 17.81 -1.03
CA GLY A 204 6.68 18.85 -2.04
C GLY A 204 5.94 20.08 -1.51
N LEU A 205 4.87 19.87 -0.72
CA LEU A 205 4.07 20.96 -0.13
C LEU A 205 4.84 21.81 0.88
N SER A 206 5.81 21.22 1.58
CA SER A 206 6.67 21.91 2.54
C SER A 206 7.89 22.57 1.90
N ASN A 207 7.86 22.78 0.58
CA ASN A 207 8.97 23.33 -0.19
C ASN A 207 10.25 22.48 -0.09
N ASN A 208 10.08 21.16 -0.20
CA ASN A 208 11.16 20.17 -0.15
C ASN A 208 11.88 20.10 1.21
N LEU A 209 11.20 20.47 2.30
CA LEU A 209 11.79 20.47 3.65
C LEU A 209 11.98 19.03 4.18
N SER A 210 10.90 18.27 4.32
CA SER A 210 10.95 16.91 4.85
C SER A 210 9.71 16.11 4.44
N SER A 211 9.87 14.79 4.29
CA SER A 211 8.76 13.84 4.19
C SER A 211 8.37 13.26 5.55
N ASP A 212 9.08 13.62 6.62
CA ASP A 212 8.85 13.14 7.99
C ASP A 212 7.94 14.12 8.75
N PHE A 213 6.83 13.60 9.27
CA PHE A 213 5.85 14.41 10.00
C PHE A 213 6.40 15.02 11.29
N ARG A 214 7.46 14.45 11.88
CA ARG A 214 8.08 15.01 13.09
C ARG A 214 8.77 16.35 12.81
N ASP A 215 9.44 16.47 11.67
CA ASP A 215 10.08 17.71 11.25
C ASP A 215 9.02 18.77 10.92
N LEU A 216 7.94 18.35 10.24
CA LEU A 216 6.84 19.22 9.86
C LEU A 216 6.04 19.71 11.07
N GLU A 217 5.82 18.87 12.07
CA GLU A 217 5.18 19.25 13.33
C GLU A 217 6.03 20.25 14.12
N ALA A 218 7.36 20.05 14.19
CA ALA A 218 8.26 21.01 14.79
C ALA A 218 8.19 22.38 14.08
N GLY A 219 8.20 22.38 12.74
CA GLY A 219 8.05 23.61 11.95
C GLY A 219 6.68 24.26 12.14
N TYR A 220 5.60 23.48 12.19
CA TYR A 220 4.24 23.95 12.47
C TYR A 220 4.18 24.70 13.81
N ASN A 221 4.70 24.09 14.87
CA ASN A 221 4.71 24.66 16.22
C ASN A 221 5.59 25.90 16.34
N ASN A 222 6.61 26.03 15.48
CA ASN A 222 7.49 27.21 15.41
C ASN A 222 6.93 28.32 14.51
N GLY A 223 5.74 28.15 13.90
CA GLY A 223 5.13 29.17 13.06
C GLY A 223 5.63 29.20 11.61
N ASP A 224 6.31 28.14 11.14
CA ASP A 224 6.75 28.06 9.74
C ASP A 224 5.55 27.95 8.78
N ALA A 225 5.41 28.92 7.88
CA ALA A 225 4.27 29.02 6.98
C ALA A 225 4.16 27.84 5.99
N HIS A 226 5.27 27.22 5.59
CA HIS A 226 5.28 26.05 4.71
C HIS A 226 4.81 24.80 5.46
N CYS A 227 5.24 24.63 6.71
CA CYS A 227 4.79 23.54 7.57
C CYS A 227 3.31 23.69 7.94
N ILE A 228 2.86 24.91 8.27
CA ILE A 228 1.45 25.21 8.55
C ILE A 228 0.56 24.86 7.35
N ARG A 229 0.90 25.35 6.16
CA ARG A 229 0.16 25.01 4.93
C ARG A 229 0.13 23.50 4.73
N THR A 230 1.28 22.85 4.83
CA THR A 230 1.43 21.40 4.61
C THR A 230 0.57 20.57 5.56
N MET A 231 0.70 20.79 6.87
CA MET A 231 -0.07 20.05 7.89
C MET A 231 -1.56 20.32 7.77
N ASN A 232 -1.97 21.56 7.53
CA ASN A 232 -3.39 21.89 7.32
C ASN A 232 -3.95 21.20 6.08
N THR A 233 -3.18 21.15 4.98
CA THR A 233 -3.60 20.50 3.74
C THR A 233 -3.67 18.98 3.92
N TYR A 234 -2.70 18.39 4.62
CA TYR A 234 -2.67 16.96 4.94
C TYR A 234 -3.86 16.55 5.81
N CYS A 235 -4.14 17.27 6.90
CA CYS A 235 -5.23 16.95 7.82
C CYS A 235 -6.63 17.22 7.25
N TYR A 236 -6.74 18.13 6.27
CA TYR A 236 -8.01 18.40 5.59
C TYR A 236 -8.43 17.27 4.66
N ARG A 237 -7.46 16.57 4.08
CA ARG A 237 -7.67 15.42 3.20
C ARG A 237 -8.02 14.17 3.99
#